data_AF-A0A6P1QTP6-F1
#
_entry.id   AF-A0A6P1QTP6-F1
#
_cell.length_a   1.000
_cell.length_b   1.000
_cell.length_c   1.000
_cell.angle_alpha   90.00
_cell.angle_beta   90.00
_cell.angle_gamma   90.00
#
_symmetry.space_group_name_H-M   'P 1'
#
loop_
_entity.id
_entity.type
_entity.pdbx_description
1 polymer ?
#
loop_
_entity_poly.entity_id
_entity_poly.type
_entity_poly.pdbx_seq_one_letter_code
_entity_poly.pdbx_strand_id
1 'polypeptide(L)'
;MIVRNFFQKSGVLAFIGFGVTLVAQQQYEGRVGINTETPSATLNVKAKGNTSKVLEVNDKDSNKLLIVKSDGKVGIGTDTPKESITVEDGHMLLKKGYFMSEDKTNEGGALYLTNTIKDGNAIKTWALYNMTNTKPGVTDEYQKYLPGLHFWAYQGGGKNQGSQMIISDNGNVGIGNRYGKTAPSHKLTVDGNVKITGLATNSGIRFVVVDSDGVLKVSGVAGKSSNKQAENGAVYKSVRTTSDSHIIIEEGDYMIKYTGSASATLGKLPSAKDDKGRELCFFSKNATISTGALGKSTIEAGESKCIISDGEEWITK
;
A
#
# COMPACT_ATOMS: atom_id res chain seq x y z
N MET A 1 -65.34 -37.23 -46.64
CA MET A 1 -65.06 -36.11 -45.71
C MET A 1 -63.61 -36.22 -45.29
N ILE A 2 -62.79 -35.27 -45.73
CA ILE A 2 -61.33 -35.25 -45.58
C ILE A 2 -60.99 -34.80 -44.16
N VAL A 3 -60.39 -35.67 -43.33
CA VAL A 3 -59.74 -35.23 -42.09
C VAL A 3 -58.27 -34.98 -42.43
N ARG A 4 -58.00 -33.74 -42.86
CA ARG A 4 -56.66 -33.17 -42.98
C ARG A 4 -56.20 -32.70 -41.60
N ASN A 5 -54.94 -32.99 -41.29
CA ASN A 5 -54.10 -32.34 -40.26
C ASN A 5 -54.50 -32.54 -38.80
N PHE A 6 -53.98 -33.60 -38.16
CA PHE A 6 -53.81 -33.61 -36.70
C PHE A 6 -52.55 -34.39 -36.25
N PHE A 7 -51.40 -34.10 -36.85
CA PHE A 7 -50.09 -34.54 -36.32
C PHE A 7 -49.07 -33.42 -36.45
N GLN A 8 -49.14 -32.41 -35.58
CA GLN A 8 -48.07 -31.40 -35.47
C GLN A 8 -47.61 -31.11 -34.04
N LYS A 9 -48.01 -31.94 -33.07
CA LYS A 9 -47.46 -31.91 -31.71
C LYS A 9 -47.44 -33.34 -31.14
N SER A 10 -46.57 -34.19 -31.67
CA SER A 10 -46.27 -35.48 -31.03
C SER A 10 -45.37 -35.20 -29.82
N GLY A 11 -45.98 -34.79 -28.71
CA GLY A 11 -45.33 -34.80 -27.41
C GLY A 11 -45.06 -36.25 -27.04
N VAL A 12 -43.79 -36.62 -27.01
CA VAL A 12 -43.18 -37.76 -26.30
C VAL A 12 -44.21 -38.81 -25.85
N LEU A 13 -44.54 -39.75 -26.73
CA LEU A 13 -45.07 -41.03 -26.29
C LEU A 13 -43.93 -41.76 -25.59
N ALA A 14 -44.09 -41.90 -24.29
CA ALA A 14 -43.18 -42.59 -23.41
C ALA A 14 -42.85 -44.00 -23.94
N PHE A 15 -41.58 -44.25 -24.27
CA PHE A 15 -40.99 -45.57 -24.03
C PHE A 15 -40.73 -45.69 -22.52
N ILE A 16 -41.80 -45.76 -21.72
CA ILE A 16 -41.76 -46.60 -20.51
C ILE A 16 -41.89 -48.00 -21.08
N GLY A 17 -40.87 -48.84 -20.90
CA GLY A 17 -40.77 -50.14 -21.55
C GLY A 17 -42.09 -50.94 -21.53
N PHE A 18 -42.74 -51.03 -22.68
CA PHE A 18 -43.74 -52.05 -22.98
C PHE A 18 -43.18 -52.93 -24.08
N GLY A 19 -42.13 -53.67 -23.74
CA GLY A 19 -41.72 -54.87 -24.46
C GLY A 19 -42.49 -56.03 -23.86
N VAL A 20 -43.61 -56.40 -24.48
CA VAL A 20 -44.29 -57.66 -24.17
C VAL A 20 -43.45 -58.77 -24.79
N THR A 21 -42.49 -59.29 -24.03
CA THR A 21 -42.02 -60.67 -24.17
C THR A 21 -41.63 -61.16 -22.79
N LEU A 22 -42.29 -62.25 -22.37
CA LEU A 22 -42.09 -62.88 -21.08
C LEU A 22 -40.62 -63.27 -20.86
N VAL A 23 -40.26 -63.24 -19.57
CA VAL A 23 -39.06 -63.76 -18.89
C VAL A 23 -37.94 -62.74 -18.64
N ALA A 24 -37.62 -62.61 -17.35
CA ALA A 24 -36.68 -61.72 -16.65
C ALA A 24 -37.25 -60.34 -16.22
N GLN A 25 -37.57 -60.23 -14.93
CA GLN A 25 -37.86 -58.97 -14.25
C GLN A 25 -36.65 -58.03 -14.35
N GLN A 26 -36.63 -57.17 -15.36
CA GLN A 26 -35.65 -56.10 -15.42
C GLN A 26 -36.10 -55.02 -14.43
N GLN A 27 -35.43 -54.95 -13.28
CA GLN A 27 -35.64 -53.91 -12.27
C GLN A 27 -35.50 -52.54 -12.95
N TYR A 28 -36.64 -51.90 -13.22
CA TYR A 28 -36.65 -50.56 -13.80
C TYR A 28 -36.24 -49.58 -12.70
N GLU A 29 -34.99 -49.10 -12.76
CA GLU A 29 -34.37 -48.22 -11.77
C GLU A 29 -35.06 -46.84 -11.62
N GLY A 30 -36.17 -46.58 -12.34
CA GLY A 30 -36.93 -45.33 -12.25
C GLY A 30 -36.20 -44.12 -12.83
N ARG A 31 -35.28 -44.33 -13.78
CA ARG A 31 -34.42 -43.28 -14.36
C ARG A 31 -34.84 -42.91 -15.78
N VAL A 32 -34.72 -41.63 -16.12
CA VAL A 32 -34.97 -41.10 -17.47
C VAL A 32 -33.64 -40.81 -18.16
N GLY A 33 -33.39 -41.48 -19.29
CA GLY A 33 -32.25 -41.21 -20.16
C GLY A 33 -32.67 -40.44 -21.41
N ILE A 34 -31.96 -39.36 -21.75
CA ILE A 34 -32.07 -38.67 -23.04
C ILE A 34 -30.73 -38.82 -23.77
N ASN A 35 -30.75 -39.46 -24.95
CA ASN A 35 -29.56 -39.86 -25.73
C ASN A 35 -28.60 -40.80 -24.98
N THR A 36 -29.11 -41.62 -24.06
CA THR A 36 -28.34 -42.63 -23.33
C THR A 36 -29.25 -43.78 -22.92
N GLU A 37 -28.81 -45.01 -23.15
CA GLU A 37 -29.55 -46.24 -22.83
C GLU A 37 -29.27 -46.74 -21.39
N THR A 38 -28.19 -46.24 -20.78
CA THR A 38 -27.71 -46.64 -19.46
C THR A 38 -27.58 -45.42 -18.53
N PRO A 39 -28.71 -44.83 -18.08
CA PRO A 39 -28.68 -43.63 -17.25
C PRO A 39 -28.01 -43.87 -15.88
N SER A 40 -26.99 -43.07 -15.56
CA SER A 40 -26.26 -43.11 -14.28
C SER A 40 -26.86 -42.23 -13.18
N ALA A 41 -27.87 -41.41 -13.50
CA ALA A 41 -28.60 -40.53 -12.58
C ALA A 41 -30.11 -40.60 -12.84
N THR A 42 -30.94 -40.09 -11.92
CA THR A 42 -32.42 -40.06 -12.07
C THR A 42 -32.87 -39.41 -13.37
N LEU A 43 -32.19 -38.32 -13.77
CA LEU A 43 -32.28 -37.73 -15.10
C LEU A 43 -30.86 -37.66 -15.68
N ASN A 44 -30.57 -38.46 -16.70
CA ASN A 44 -29.29 -38.43 -17.42
C ASN A 44 -29.50 -37.89 -18.83
N VAL A 45 -28.98 -36.68 -19.09
CA VAL A 45 -29.08 -36.03 -20.41
C VAL A 45 -27.70 -36.00 -21.05
N LYS A 46 -27.54 -36.68 -22.17
CA LYS A 46 -26.29 -36.71 -22.93
C LYS A 46 -26.39 -35.83 -24.18
N ALA A 47 -25.36 -35.03 -24.43
CA ALA A 47 -25.24 -34.28 -25.67
C ALA A 47 -25.24 -35.23 -26.88
N LYS A 48 -25.99 -34.88 -27.93
CA LYS A 48 -25.97 -35.63 -29.20
C LYS A 48 -24.74 -35.29 -30.06
N GLY A 49 -24.08 -34.16 -29.81
CA GLY A 49 -22.86 -33.70 -30.50
C GLY A 49 -22.26 -32.44 -29.88
N ASN A 50 -21.11 -31.99 -30.40
CA ASN A 50 -20.23 -30.98 -29.78
C ASN A 50 -20.70 -29.52 -29.90
N THR A 51 -21.77 -29.23 -30.65
CA THR A 51 -22.32 -27.87 -30.85
C THR A 51 -23.72 -27.69 -30.25
N SER A 52 -24.21 -28.68 -29.49
CA SER A 52 -25.60 -28.72 -29.02
C SER A 52 -25.78 -28.10 -27.64
N LYS A 53 -26.96 -27.53 -27.39
CA LYS A 53 -27.43 -27.31 -26.01
C LYS A 53 -27.79 -28.67 -25.41
N VAL A 54 -27.23 -28.98 -24.24
CA VAL A 54 -27.52 -30.23 -23.51
C VAL A 54 -28.79 -30.06 -22.69
N LEU A 55 -28.93 -28.92 -22.02
CA LEU A 55 -30.13 -28.54 -21.26
C LEU A 55 -30.48 -27.08 -21.57
N GLU A 56 -31.76 -26.81 -21.78
CA GLU A 56 -32.31 -25.46 -21.86
C GLU A 56 -33.59 -25.42 -21.01
N VAL A 57 -33.61 -24.51 -20.04
CA VAL A 57 -34.78 -24.23 -19.20
C VAL A 57 -35.26 -22.82 -19.54
N ASN A 58 -36.54 -22.73 -19.92
CA ASN A 58 -37.18 -21.49 -20.34
C ASN A 58 -38.28 -21.10 -19.36
N ASP A 59 -38.53 -19.80 -19.22
CA ASP A 59 -39.79 -19.33 -18.62
C ASP A 59 -40.96 -19.45 -19.62
N LYS A 60 -42.15 -19.00 -19.19
CA LYS A 60 -43.37 -19.03 -20.03
C LYS A 60 -43.27 -18.18 -21.30
N ASP A 61 -42.40 -17.17 -21.31
CA ASP A 61 -42.22 -16.22 -22.40
C ASP A 61 -41.02 -16.60 -23.29
N SER A 62 -40.45 -17.79 -23.08
CA SER A 62 -39.27 -18.32 -23.77
C SER A 62 -37.94 -17.63 -23.43
N ASN A 63 -37.90 -16.85 -22.34
CA ASN A 63 -36.64 -16.33 -21.81
C ASN A 63 -35.82 -17.46 -21.19
N LYS A 64 -34.51 -17.38 -21.37
CA LYS A 64 -33.56 -18.45 -21.05
C LYS A 64 -33.16 -18.32 -19.58
N LEU A 65 -33.58 -19.26 -18.75
CA LEU A 65 -33.28 -19.28 -17.31
C LEU A 65 -31.96 -19.98 -17.02
N LEU A 66 -31.76 -21.16 -17.64
CA LEU A 66 -30.56 -21.99 -17.51
C LEU A 66 -30.24 -22.65 -18.85
N ILE A 67 -28.99 -22.52 -19.30
CA ILE A 67 -28.45 -23.25 -20.44
C ILE A 67 -27.20 -24.01 -20.01
N VAL A 68 -27.11 -25.27 -20.40
CA VAL A 68 -25.89 -26.08 -20.35
C VAL A 68 -25.51 -26.45 -21.78
N LYS A 69 -24.32 -26.05 -22.23
CA LYS A 69 -23.81 -26.31 -23.58
C LYS A 69 -22.93 -27.56 -23.60
N SER A 70 -22.81 -28.19 -24.77
CA SER A 70 -21.97 -29.38 -24.96
C SER A 70 -20.47 -29.12 -24.83
N ASP A 71 -20.03 -27.86 -24.87
CA ASP A 71 -18.66 -27.43 -24.59
C ASP A 71 -18.40 -27.17 -23.09
N GLY A 72 -19.36 -27.52 -22.22
CA GLY A 72 -19.24 -27.45 -20.76
C GLY A 72 -19.62 -26.10 -20.15
N LYS A 73 -19.97 -25.09 -20.96
CA LYS A 73 -20.36 -23.77 -20.43
C LYS A 73 -21.80 -23.75 -19.93
N VAL A 74 -22.02 -23.06 -18.82
CA VAL A 74 -23.32 -22.88 -18.18
C VAL A 74 -23.70 -21.40 -18.19
N GLY A 75 -24.86 -21.07 -18.74
CA GLY A 75 -25.45 -19.74 -18.71
C GLY A 75 -26.65 -19.70 -17.77
N ILE A 76 -26.71 -18.69 -16.91
CA ILE A 76 -27.88 -18.36 -16.08
C ILE A 76 -28.33 -16.97 -16.51
N GLY A 77 -29.55 -16.86 -17.04
CA GLY A 77 -30.06 -15.62 -17.63
C GLY A 77 -29.46 -15.26 -19.01
N THR A 78 -28.63 -16.12 -19.61
CA THR A 78 -27.97 -15.89 -20.90
C THR A 78 -27.88 -17.16 -21.76
N ASP A 79 -27.89 -17.01 -23.09
CA ASP A 79 -27.72 -18.11 -24.04
C ASP A 79 -26.34 -18.17 -24.70
N THR A 80 -25.49 -17.17 -24.44
CA THR A 80 -24.15 -17.05 -24.99
C THR A 80 -23.10 -16.97 -23.87
N PRO A 81 -23.03 -17.95 -22.94
CA PRO A 81 -22.02 -17.93 -21.89
C PRO A 81 -20.63 -17.93 -22.51
N LYS A 82 -19.82 -16.94 -22.11
CA LYS A 82 -18.43 -16.76 -22.58
C LYS A 82 -17.45 -17.51 -21.70
N GLU A 83 -17.76 -17.59 -20.41
CA GLU A 83 -17.01 -18.33 -19.40
C GLU A 83 -17.69 -19.65 -19.04
N SER A 84 -16.99 -20.52 -18.31
CA SER A 84 -17.52 -21.81 -17.84
C SER A 84 -18.85 -21.67 -17.09
N ILE A 85 -19.00 -20.60 -16.32
CA ILE A 85 -20.29 -20.16 -15.78
C ILE A 85 -20.44 -18.67 -16.06
N THR A 86 -21.57 -18.28 -16.65
CA THR A 86 -21.92 -16.87 -16.87
C THR A 86 -23.29 -16.62 -16.25
N VAL A 87 -23.38 -15.61 -15.38
CA VAL A 87 -24.64 -15.11 -14.82
C VAL A 87 -24.83 -13.69 -15.36
N GLU A 88 -25.83 -13.49 -16.21
CA GLU A 88 -26.18 -12.16 -16.74
C GLU A 88 -27.39 -11.60 -15.99
N ASP A 89 -27.41 -10.26 -15.82
CA ASP A 89 -28.48 -9.49 -15.16
C ASP A 89 -28.90 -9.95 -13.74
N GLY A 90 -28.10 -10.80 -13.12
CA GLY A 90 -28.35 -11.40 -11.81
C GLY A 90 -27.25 -11.13 -10.77
N HIS A 91 -27.57 -11.39 -9.50
CA HIS A 91 -26.62 -11.35 -8.39
C HIS A 91 -26.40 -12.77 -7.85
N MET A 92 -25.16 -13.08 -7.44
CA MET A 92 -24.85 -14.32 -6.74
C MET A 92 -24.79 -14.07 -5.23
N LEU A 93 -25.67 -14.72 -4.46
CA LEU A 93 -25.63 -14.71 -3.00
C LEU A 93 -25.13 -16.07 -2.47
N LEU A 94 -23.98 -16.06 -1.79
CA LEU A 94 -23.49 -17.23 -1.06
C LEU A 94 -23.79 -17.06 0.44
N LYS A 95 -24.66 -17.91 0.99
CA LYS A 95 -24.93 -17.97 2.43
C LYS A 95 -24.05 -19.03 3.07
N LYS A 96 -23.23 -18.65 4.06
CA LYS A 96 -22.32 -19.56 4.79
C LYS A 96 -21.28 -20.27 3.87
N GLY A 97 -20.88 -19.64 2.76
CA GLY A 97 -19.87 -20.15 1.83
C GLY A 97 -18.87 -19.06 1.42
N TYR A 98 -17.89 -19.41 0.58
CA TYR A 98 -16.83 -18.50 0.13
C TYR A 98 -16.74 -18.46 -1.40
N PHE A 99 -16.35 -17.32 -1.95
CA PHE A 99 -15.78 -17.25 -3.30
C PHE A 99 -14.30 -17.56 -3.19
N MET A 100 -13.83 -18.62 -3.88
CA MET A 100 -12.43 -19.03 -3.88
C MET A 100 -11.84 -18.86 -5.27
N SER A 101 -10.66 -18.26 -5.33
CA SER A 101 -9.81 -18.22 -6.51
C SER A 101 -8.45 -18.74 -6.09
N GLU A 102 -7.97 -19.78 -6.78
CA GLU A 102 -6.67 -20.39 -6.53
C GLU A 102 -5.98 -20.59 -7.88
N ASP A 103 -4.75 -20.13 -7.97
CA ASP A 103 -3.89 -20.38 -9.12
C ASP A 103 -2.46 -20.58 -8.62
N LYS A 104 -1.77 -21.56 -9.19
CA LYS A 104 -0.38 -21.91 -8.84
C LYS A 104 0.60 -21.05 -9.67
N THR A 105 0.36 -19.76 -9.66
CA THR A 105 1.16 -18.71 -10.33
C THR A 105 1.76 -17.76 -9.29
N ASN A 106 2.68 -16.87 -9.70
CA ASN A 106 3.17 -15.83 -8.79
C ASN A 106 2.12 -14.72 -8.61
N GLU A 107 1.22 -14.55 -9.58
CA GLU A 107 0.05 -13.68 -9.49
C GLU A 107 -1.00 -14.20 -8.50
N GLY A 108 -1.11 -15.53 -8.40
CA GLY A 108 -2.09 -16.21 -7.56
C GLY A 108 -3.53 -16.02 -8.04
N GLY A 109 -4.48 -16.36 -7.17
CA GLY A 109 -5.90 -16.14 -7.41
C GLY A 109 -6.25 -14.65 -7.43
N ALA A 110 -7.31 -14.30 -8.15
CA ALA A 110 -7.70 -12.92 -8.39
C ALA A 110 -9.21 -12.67 -8.38
N LEU A 111 -9.59 -11.46 -7.97
CA LEU A 111 -10.94 -10.90 -8.16
C LEU A 111 -10.84 -9.66 -9.07
N TYR A 112 -11.60 -9.67 -10.17
CA TYR A 112 -11.64 -8.56 -11.13
C TYR A 112 -12.93 -7.75 -11.00
N LEU A 113 -12.79 -6.43 -11.00
CA LEU A 113 -13.88 -5.47 -11.03
C LEU A 113 -13.72 -4.59 -12.27
N THR A 114 -14.59 -4.78 -13.26
CA THR A 114 -14.49 -4.11 -14.56
C THR A 114 -15.69 -3.19 -14.78
N ASN A 115 -15.42 -1.94 -15.16
CA ASN A 115 -16.44 -1.03 -15.70
C ASN A 115 -16.23 -0.90 -17.21
N THR A 116 -17.08 -1.56 -17.99
CA THR A 116 -16.94 -1.65 -19.46
C THR A 116 -17.12 -0.33 -20.18
N ILE A 117 -17.74 0.68 -19.55
CA ILE A 117 -17.93 2.03 -20.11
C ILE A 117 -16.62 2.84 -20.08
N LYS A 118 -15.69 2.51 -19.17
CA LYS A 118 -14.39 3.20 -19.10
C LYS A 118 -13.48 2.78 -20.25
N ASP A 119 -12.78 3.75 -20.82
CA ASP A 119 -11.80 3.56 -21.89
C ASP A 119 -10.63 4.57 -21.81
N GLY A 120 -9.66 4.45 -22.71
CA GLY A 120 -8.48 5.30 -22.78
C GLY A 120 -7.67 5.27 -21.48
N ASN A 121 -7.38 6.45 -20.93
CA ASN A 121 -6.54 6.58 -19.72
C ASN A 121 -7.28 6.26 -18.41
N ALA A 122 -8.59 6.03 -18.42
CA ALA A 122 -9.33 5.68 -17.22
C ALA A 122 -9.02 4.25 -16.77
N ILE A 123 -8.94 4.01 -15.46
CA ILE A 123 -8.80 2.65 -14.91
C ILE A 123 -10.11 1.89 -15.12
N LYS A 124 -10.13 1.03 -16.14
CA LYS A 124 -11.25 0.21 -16.58
C LYS A 124 -11.47 -0.99 -15.66
N THR A 125 -10.37 -1.64 -15.26
CA THR A 125 -10.40 -2.84 -14.45
C THR A 125 -9.48 -2.69 -13.24
N TRP A 126 -10.00 -3.02 -12.07
CA TRP A 126 -9.23 -3.28 -10.87
C TRP A 126 -9.13 -4.78 -10.64
N ALA A 127 -7.97 -5.26 -10.25
CA ALA A 127 -7.77 -6.65 -9.86
C ALA A 127 -7.15 -6.72 -8.47
N LEU A 128 -7.75 -7.54 -7.61
CA LEU A 128 -7.19 -7.89 -6.31
C LEU A 128 -6.47 -9.22 -6.47
N TYR A 129 -5.15 -9.24 -6.29
CA TYR A 129 -4.31 -10.42 -6.43
C TYR A 129 -3.69 -10.81 -5.09
N ASN A 130 -3.58 -12.11 -4.81
CA ASN A 130 -2.75 -12.63 -3.72
C ASN A 130 -1.43 -13.16 -4.29
N MET A 131 -0.43 -12.28 -4.37
CA MET A 131 0.80 -12.54 -5.13
C MET A 131 1.93 -13.10 -4.26
N THR A 132 2.91 -13.73 -4.91
CA THR A 132 4.14 -14.25 -4.31
C THR A 132 5.34 -14.13 -5.27
N ASN A 133 6.54 -14.36 -4.76
CA ASN A 133 7.77 -14.54 -5.54
C ASN A 133 8.30 -15.98 -5.50
N THR A 134 7.55 -16.92 -4.92
CA THR A 134 8.04 -18.27 -4.57
C THR A 134 7.66 -19.37 -5.56
N LYS A 135 6.99 -19.08 -6.69
CA LYS A 135 6.62 -20.11 -7.66
C LYS A 135 7.86 -20.89 -8.13
N PRO A 136 7.87 -22.23 -7.97
CA PRO A 136 8.98 -23.05 -8.46
C PRO A 136 9.19 -22.90 -9.97
N GLY A 137 10.46 -22.81 -10.38
CA GLY A 137 10.85 -22.71 -11.79
C GLY A 137 10.82 -21.30 -12.38
N VAL A 138 10.40 -20.27 -11.62
CA VAL A 138 10.50 -18.86 -12.06
C VAL A 138 11.80 -18.25 -11.57
N THR A 139 12.76 -18.10 -12.50
CA THR A 139 14.04 -17.41 -12.24
C THR A 139 14.01 -15.95 -12.65
N ASP A 140 13.16 -15.59 -13.62
CA ASP A 140 12.99 -14.22 -14.11
C ASP A 140 12.49 -13.29 -12.99
N GLU A 141 13.27 -12.27 -12.68
CA GLU A 141 12.95 -11.26 -11.68
C GLU A 141 11.69 -10.46 -12.05
N TYR A 142 11.41 -10.27 -13.34
CA TYR A 142 10.21 -9.56 -13.80
C TYR A 142 8.92 -10.33 -13.50
N GLN A 143 9.02 -11.65 -13.32
CA GLN A 143 7.92 -12.55 -13.01
C GLN A 143 7.77 -12.78 -11.49
N LYS A 144 8.64 -12.17 -10.66
CA LYS A 144 8.55 -12.21 -9.20
C LYS A 144 7.81 -10.98 -8.72
N TYR A 145 6.74 -11.20 -7.96
CA TYR A 145 6.00 -10.11 -7.33
C TYR A 145 6.33 -10.03 -5.84
N LEU A 146 6.12 -8.88 -5.24
CA LEU A 146 6.17 -8.79 -3.79
C LEU A 146 5.08 -9.66 -3.17
N PRO A 147 5.40 -10.47 -2.15
CA PRO A 147 4.38 -11.24 -1.43
C PRO A 147 3.36 -10.34 -0.73
N GLY A 148 2.07 -10.56 -1.00
CA GLY A 148 0.98 -9.79 -0.40
C GLY A 148 -0.30 -9.72 -1.21
N LEU A 149 -1.28 -9.01 -0.67
CA LEU A 149 -2.51 -8.63 -1.35
C LEU A 149 -2.29 -7.32 -2.11
N HIS A 150 -2.40 -7.36 -3.44
CA HIS A 150 -2.19 -6.21 -4.31
C HIS A 150 -3.49 -5.71 -4.94
N PHE A 151 -3.56 -4.39 -5.13
CA PHE A 151 -4.64 -3.70 -5.84
C PHE A 151 -4.12 -3.17 -7.18
N TRP A 152 -4.23 -3.99 -8.23
CA TRP A 152 -3.75 -3.67 -9.57
C TRP A 152 -4.77 -2.89 -10.38
N ALA A 153 -4.26 -2.01 -11.24
CA ALA A 153 -5.07 -1.19 -12.12
C ALA A 153 -4.72 -1.44 -13.60
N TYR A 154 -5.76 -1.56 -14.43
CA TYR A 154 -5.66 -1.68 -15.88
C TYR A 154 -6.48 -0.57 -16.55
N GLN A 155 -5.83 0.17 -17.43
CA GLN A 155 -6.47 1.22 -18.24
C GLN A 155 -7.35 0.63 -19.36
N GLY A 156 -8.10 1.49 -20.07
CA GLY A 156 -8.71 1.14 -21.34
C GLY A 156 -7.69 0.54 -22.31
N GLY A 157 -8.10 -0.47 -23.08
CA GLY A 157 -7.20 -1.26 -23.92
C GLY A 157 -6.30 -2.26 -23.18
N GLY A 158 -6.45 -2.42 -21.86
CA GLY A 158 -5.75 -3.45 -21.07
C GLY A 158 -4.35 -3.06 -20.60
N LYS A 159 -3.94 -1.79 -20.74
CA LYS A 159 -2.61 -1.33 -20.32
C LYS A 159 -2.45 -1.42 -18.80
N ASN A 160 -1.50 -2.25 -18.38
CA ASN A 160 -1.14 -2.49 -16.99
C ASN A 160 -0.50 -1.23 -16.34
N GLN A 161 -1.05 -0.78 -15.21
CA GLN A 161 -0.52 0.33 -14.40
C GLN A 161 0.25 -0.14 -13.16
N GLY A 162 0.30 -1.45 -12.93
CA GLY A 162 0.86 -2.08 -11.75
C GLY A 162 -0.03 -1.94 -10.52
N SER A 163 0.51 -2.41 -9.39
CA SER A 163 -0.11 -2.27 -8.08
C SER A 163 -0.17 -0.80 -7.66
N GLN A 164 -1.36 -0.32 -7.31
CA GLN A 164 -1.56 1.04 -6.78
C GLN A 164 -1.53 1.07 -5.25
N MET A 165 -1.75 -0.09 -4.62
CA MET A 165 -1.69 -0.30 -3.18
C MET A 165 -1.36 -1.77 -2.91
N ILE A 166 -0.61 -2.02 -1.84
CA ILE A 166 -0.30 -3.36 -1.35
C ILE A 166 -0.60 -3.45 0.15
N ILE A 167 -1.10 -4.60 0.59
CA ILE A 167 -0.96 -5.08 1.97
C ILE A 167 0.02 -6.26 1.90
N SER A 168 1.28 -6.04 2.28
CA SER A 168 2.29 -7.11 2.22
C SER A 168 2.03 -8.19 3.26
N ASP A 169 2.59 -9.38 3.09
CA ASP A 169 2.37 -10.53 4.00
C ASP A 169 2.77 -10.26 5.46
N ASN A 170 3.66 -9.28 5.71
CA ASN A 170 4.00 -8.82 7.06
C ASN A 170 2.99 -7.80 7.65
N GLY A 171 1.89 -7.54 6.95
CA GLY A 171 0.82 -6.64 7.34
C GLY A 171 1.15 -5.15 7.21
N ASN A 172 2.15 -4.78 6.43
CA ASN A 172 2.44 -3.37 6.12
C ASN A 172 1.66 -2.93 4.88
N VAL A 173 1.26 -1.65 4.86
CA VAL A 173 0.51 -1.04 3.76
C VAL A 173 1.40 -0.09 2.96
N GLY A 174 1.48 -0.30 1.66
CA GLY A 174 2.10 0.62 0.72
C GLY A 174 1.06 1.26 -0.19
N ILE A 175 1.10 2.58 -0.38
CA ILE A 175 0.24 3.31 -1.33
C ILE A 175 1.12 4.00 -2.37
N GLY A 176 0.81 3.79 -3.65
CA GLY A 176 1.58 4.28 -4.79
C GLY A 176 2.30 3.17 -5.55
N ASN A 177 2.64 3.45 -6.82
CA ASN A 177 3.10 2.45 -7.78
C ASN A 177 4.47 1.82 -7.42
N ARG A 178 5.31 2.51 -6.65
CA ARG A 178 6.59 1.99 -6.15
C ARG A 178 6.42 0.72 -5.33
N TYR A 179 5.35 0.62 -4.54
CA TYR A 179 5.13 -0.53 -3.66
C TYR A 179 4.57 -1.76 -4.37
N GLY A 180 4.41 -1.71 -5.69
CA GLY A 180 4.29 -2.93 -6.51
C GLY A 180 5.60 -3.70 -6.66
N LYS A 181 6.76 -3.08 -6.33
CA LYS A 181 8.10 -3.68 -6.52
C LYS A 181 9.05 -3.52 -5.32
N THR A 182 8.82 -2.55 -4.43
CA THR A 182 9.54 -2.44 -3.15
C THR A 182 8.63 -2.73 -1.96
N ALA A 183 9.06 -3.57 -1.02
CA ALA A 183 8.25 -3.85 0.17
C ALA A 183 8.09 -2.59 1.06
N PRO A 184 6.90 -2.29 1.60
CA PRO A 184 6.72 -1.19 2.54
C PRO A 184 7.48 -1.44 3.85
N SER A 185 8.32 -0.49 4.26
CA SER A 185 9.19 -0.64 5.43
C SER A 185 8.49 -0.39 6.77
N HIS A 186 7.32 0.25 6.74
CA HIS A 186 6.52 0.60 7.92
C HIS A 186 5.06 0.23 7.72
N LYS A 187 4.28 0.24 8.81
CA LYS A 187 2.85 -0.14 8.78
C LYS A 187 2.03 0.63 7.74
N LEU A 188 2.37 1.89 7.50
CA LEU A 188 1.88 2.66 6.37
C LEU A 188 3.06 3.40 5.73
N THR A 189 3.25 3.23 4.43
CA THR A 189 4.19 4.04 3.65
C THR A 189 3.50 4.54 2.38
N VAL A 190 3.66 5.82 2.06
CA VAL A 190 3.07 6.44 0.87
C VAL A 190 4.17 6.95 -0.03
N ASP A 191 4.10 6.63 -1.32
CA ASP A 191 4.99 7.11 -2.35
C ASP A 191 4.37 8.36 -2.97
N GLY A 192 4.68 9.50 -2.37
CA GLY A 192 4.12 10.80 -2.73
C GLY A 192 3.57 11.58 -1.54
N ASN A 193 2.91 12.70 -1.85
CA ASN A 193 2.34 13.58 -0.84
C ASN A 193 1.05 13.00 -0.23
N VAL A 194 0.87 13.19 1.07
CA VAL A 194 -0.36 12.81 1.78
C VAL A 194 -1.14 14.05 2.17
N LYS A 195 -2.40 14.15 1.72
CA LYS A 195 -3.35 15.17 2.18
C LYS A 195 -4.27 14.58 3.25
N ILE A 196 -4.21 15.14 4.46
CA ILE A 196 -5.11 14.75 5.56
C ILE A 196 -6.16 15.84 5.72
N THR A 197 -7.34 15.67 5.11
CA THR A 197 -8.38 16.70 5.08
C THR A 197 -8.84 17.14 6.47
N GLY A 198 -8.86 16.24 7.45
CA GLY A 198 -9.19 16.59 8.85
C GLY A 198 -8.20 17.54 9.52
N LEU A 199 -7.02 17.76 8.93
CA LEU A 199 -6.01 18.73 9.39
C LEU A 199 -6.05 20.04 8.59
N ALA A 200 -6.90 20.14 7.57
CA ALA A 200 -6.99 21.33 6.73
C ALA A 200 -7.69 22.50 7.48
N THR A 201 -7.20 23.71 7.21
CA THR A 201 -7.86 24.97 7.62
C THR A 201 -7.92 25.91 6.40
N ASN A 202 -8.69 26.99 6.47
CA ASN A 202 -8.95 27.85 5.32
C ASN A 202 -7.72 28.63 4.79
N SER A 203 -6.57 28.63 5.49
CA SER A 203 -5.32 29.24 5.00
C SER A 203 -4.09 28.91 5.86
N GLY A 204 -2.91 28.86 5.23
CA GLY A 204 -1.60 28.89 5.89
C GLY A 204 -0.90 27.52 6.04
N ILE A 205 0.43 27.56 6.22
CA ILE A 205 1.26 26.39 6.55
C ILE A 205 1.18 26.16 8.06
N ARG A 206 1.05 24.90 8.49
CA ARG A 206 0.92 24.51 9.91
C ARG A 206 1.84 23.36 10.24
N PHE A 207 2.20 23.26 11.50
CA PHE A 207 2.91 22.10 12.03
C PHE A 207 1.90 21.01 12.37
N VAL A 208 2.19 19.80 11.89
CA VAL A 208 1.52 18.57 12.36
C VAL A 208 2.30 18.07 13.57
N VAL A 209 1.58 17.82 14.66
CA VAL A 209 2.10 17.24 15.90
C VAL A 209 1.43 15.89 16.13
N VAL A 210 2.01 15.08 17.01
CA VAL A 210 1.44 13.81 17.46
C VAL A 210 1.16 13.93 18.96
N ASP A 211 -0.03 13.58 19.39
CA ASP A 211 -0.38 13.58 20.82
C ASP A 211 0.04 12.29 21.54
N SER A 212 -0.31 12.17 22.83
CA SER A 212 0.01 10.99 23.65
C SER A 212 -0.64 9.70 23.17
N ASP A 213 -1.70 9.80 22.37
CA ASP A 213 -2.45 8.66 21.83
C ASP A 213 -1.99 8.32 20.39
N GLY A 214 -0.98 9.01 19.86
CA GLY A 214 -0.44 8.78 18.53
C GLY A 214 -1.23 9.44 17.40
N VAL A 215 -2.17 10.34 17.72
CA VAL A 215 -3.02 11.00 16.72
C VAL A 215 -2.30 12.19 16.10
N LEU A 216 -2.23 12.22 14.77
CA LEU A 216 -1.78 13.39 14.03
C LEU A 216 -2.78 14.53 14.21
N LYS A 217 -2.31 15.67 14.71
CA LYS A 217 -3.11 16.87 14.96
C LYS A 217 -2.40 18.11 14.44
N VAL A 218 -3.15 19.17 14.19
CA VAL A 218 -2.59 20.51 14.02
C VAL A 218 -2.68 21.24 15.35
N SER A 219 -1.58 21.84 15.78
CA SER A 219 -1.58 22.73 16.94
C SER A 219 -0.96 24.05 16.54
N GLY A 220 -1.39 25.14 17.18
CA GLY A 220 -0.48 26.27 17.31
C GLY A 220 0.70 25.77 18.14
N VAL A 221 1.93 25.96 17.69
CA VAL A 221 3.08 25.63 18.54
C VAL A 221 3.13 26.67 19.66
N ALA A 222 2.26 26.55 20.67
CA ALA A 222 2.55 27.04 22.01
C ALA A 222 3.43 25.98 22.64
N GLY A 223 4.67 25.86 22.15
CA GLY A 223 5.61 24.93 22.71
C GLY A 223 5.73 25.22 24.20
N LYS A 224 5.42 24.24 25.06
CA LYS A 224 6.27 23.98 26.22
C LYS A 224 7.62 23.45 25.72
N SER A 225 8.26 24.21 24.84
CA SER A 225 9.68 24.10 24.66
C SER A 225 10.28 24.71 25.92
N SER A 226 11.18 23.98 26.56
CA SER A 226 12.22 24.59 27.39
C SER A 226 13.03 25.67 26.63
N ASN A 227 12.79 25.86 25.32
CA ASN A 227 13.14 27.07 24.60
C ASN A 227 12.07 28.15 24.77
N LYS A 228 12.39 29.17 25.56
CA LYS A 228 11.77 30.50 25.44
C LYS A 228 11.97 30.98 24.00
N GLN A 229 10.93 30.96 23.17
CA GLN A 229 11.00 31.64 21.88
C GLN A 229 11.14 33.14 22.16
N ALA A 230 12.27 33.70 21.75
CA ALA A 230 12.50 35.14 21.72
C ALA A 230 11.89 35.68 20.42
N GLU A 231 10.93 36.58 20.56
CA GLU A 231 10.62 37.52 19.49
C GLU A 231 11.76 38.57 19.43
N ASN A 232 12.15 38.96 18.21
CA ASN A 232 13.27 39.87 17.85
C ASN A 232 14.71 39.33 17.98
N GLY A 233 15.21 38.65 16.94
CA GLY A 233 16.63 38.70 16.54
C GLY A 233 17.70 38.30 17.57
N ALA A 234 17.30 37.67 18.69
CA ALA A 234 18.21 37.32 19.76
C ALA A 234 19.02 36.08 19.37
N VAL A 235 20.32 36.26 19.16
CA VAL A 235 21.27 35.15 19.04
C VAL A 235 21.54 34.60 20.44
N TYR A 236 21.07 33.38 20.72
CA TYR A 236 21.47 32.66 21.93
C TYR A 236 22.89 32.15 21.75
N LYS A 237 23.79 32.59 22.63
CA LYS A 237 25.19 32.17 22.61
C LYS A 237 25.52 31.43 23.92
N SER A 238 26.28 30.35 23.83
CA SER A 238 26.58 29.49 24.98
C SER A 238 27.40 30.22 26.05
N VAL A 239 27.16 29.90 27.33
CA VAL A 239 27.96 30.39 28.45
C VAL A 239 28.38 29.19 29.30
N ARG A 240 29.68 28.93 29.39
CA ARG A 240 30.28 27.89 30.23
C ARG A 240 31.02 28.51 31.41
N THR A 241 30.99 27.88 32.58
CA THR A 241 31.77 28.32 33.74
C THR A 241 32.85 27.29 34.04
N THR A 242 34.08 27.74 34.27
CA THR A 242 35.20 26.87 34.65
C THR A 242 36.09 27.52 35.71
N SER A 243 36.75 26.70 36.53
CA SER A 243 37.81 27.13 37.44
C SER A 243 39.17 26.54 37.09
N ASP A 244 39.27 25.82 35.97
CA ASP A 244 40.54 25.26 35.48
C ASP A 244 41.44 26.38 34.95
N SER A 245 42.66 26.47 35.47
CA SER A 245 43.66 27.45 35.03
C SER A 245 44.21 27.15 33.64
N HIS A 246 43.99 25.96 33.09
CA HIS A 246 44.29 25.63 31.70
C HIS A 246 43.00 25.44 30.90
N ILE A 247 42.51 26.53 30.28
CA ILE A 247 41.20 26.56 29.66
C ILE A 247 41.28 25.97 28.25
N ILE A 248 40.70 24.78 28.05
CA ILE A 248 40.50 24.20 26.72
C ILE A 248 39.21 24.75 26.11
N ILE A 249 39.30 25.23 24.87
CA ILE A 249 38.15 25.70 24.10
C ILE A 249 37.41 24.50 23.53
N GLU A 250 36.12 24.40 23.82
CA GLU A 250 35.27 23.31 23.36
C GLU A 250 34.47 23.72 22.10
N GLU A 251 33.93 22.73 21.40
CA GLU A 251 33.01 22.96 20.29
C GLU A 251 31.74 23.64 20.82
N GLY A 252 31.34 24.74 20.18
CA GLY A 252 30.16 25.51 20.58
C GLY A 252 30.38 26.48 21.75
N ASP A 253 31.57 26.58 22.34
CA ASP A 253 31.90 27.65 23.30
C ASP A 253 31.74 29.02 22.64
N TYR A 254 31.08 29.94 23.36
CA TYR A 254 31.03 31.36 23.05
C TYR A 254 31.52 32.21 24.22
N MET A 255 30.90 32.12 25.40
CA MET A 255 31.32 32.87 26.59
C MET A 255 31.85 31.93 27.67
N ILE A 256 33.07 32.14 28.14
CA ILE A 256 33.65 31.36 29.23
C ILE A 256 33.81 32.26 30.47
N LYS A 257 33.09 31.92 31.53
CA LYS A 257 33.22 32.54 32.85
C LYS A 257 34.27 31.79 33.66
N TYR A 258 35.44 32.40 33.85
CA TYR A 258 36.49 31.84 34.69
C TYR A 258 36.31 32.27 36.15
N THR A 259 36.30 31.30 37.07
CA THR A 259 36.12 31.54 38.51
C THR A 259 37.30 31.08 39.36
N GLY A 260 38.36 30.54 38.74
CA GLY A 260 39.56 30.13 39.47
C GLY A 260 40.31 31.32 40.07
N SER A 261 41.08 31.07 41.12
CA SER A 261 41.85 32.08 41.85
C SER A 261 43.31 32.22 41.38
N ALA A 262 43.79 31.31 40.54
CA ALA A 262 45.10 31.37 39.91
C ALA A 262 45.02 32.00 38.52
N SER A 263 46.11 32.59 38.03
CA SER A 263 46.19 33.05 36.64
C SER A 263 45.97 31.87 35.69
N ALA A 264 45.15 32.09 34.66
CA ALA A 264 44.80 31.09 33.67
C ALA A 264 45.42 31.39 32.31
N THR A 265 45.67 30.34 31.54
CA THR A 265 46.02 30.42 30.12
C THR A 265 45.06 29.58 29.30
N LEU A 266 44.82 29.98 28.05
CA LEU A 266 44.15 29.09 27.12
C LEU A 266 45.10 27.94 26.73
N GLY A 267 44.53 26.76 26.51
CA GLY A 267 45.19 25.72 25.73
C GLY A 267 45.44 26.18 24.29
N LYS A 268 45.84 25.24 23.43
CA LYS A 268 45.99 25.54 22.01
C LYS A 268 44.65 26.07 21.46
N LEU A 269 44.65 27.31 20.99
CA LEU A 269 43.49 27.87 20.30
C LEU A 269 43.16 27.01 19.07
N PRO A 270 41.86 26.88 18.72
CA PRO A 270 41.47 26.28 17.47
C PRO A 270 42.16 26.94 16.27
N SER A 271 42.28 26.19 15.17
CA SER A 271 42.83 26.68 13.90
C SER A 271 42.09 27.94 13.46
N ALA A 272 42.80 29.08 13.41
CA ALA A 272 42.21 30.35 12.97
C ALA A 272 41.61 30.24 11.55
N LYS A 273 42.26 29.47 10.67
CA LYS A 273 41.78 29.22 9.31
C LYS A 273 40.40 28.55 9.28
N ASP A 274 40.19 27.56 10.14
CA ASP A 274 38.95 26.78 10.15
C ASP A 274 37.83 27.50 10.92
N ASP A 275 38.20 28.39 11.85
CA ASP A 275 37.28 29.16 12.69
C ASP A 275 37.15 30.64 12.26
N LYS A 276 37.43 30.99 11.00
CA LYS A 276 37.32 32.38 10.51
C LYS A 276 35.96 33.01 10.84
N GLY A 277 35.97 34.11 11.59
CA GLY A 277 34.79 34.84 12.04
C GLY A 277 34.18 34.35 13.37
N ARG A 278 34.72 33.28 13.97
CA ARG A 278 34.30 32.80 15.29
C ARG A 278 34.76 33.77 16.37
N GLU A 279 33.83 34.16 17.25
CA GLU A 279 34.08 35.03 18.40
C GLU A 279 34.03 34.18 19.69
N LEU A 280 35.02 34.37 20.56
CA LEU A 280 35.10 33.78 21.89
C LEU A 280 35.25 34.90 22.91
N CYS A 281 34.32 34.97 23.86
CA CYS A 281 34.31 35.94 24.93
C CYS A 281 34.63 35.26 26.27
N PHE A 282 35.26 36.01 27.15
CA PHE A 282 35.67 35.52 28.46
C PHE A 282 35.36 36.58 29.50
N PHE A 283 34.96 36.15 30.69
CA PHE A 283 34.91 36.99 31.88
C PHE A 283 35.76 36.32 32.95
N SER A 284 36.68 37.08 33.53
CA SER A 284 37.49 36.59 34.63
C SER A 284 36.98 37.14 35.95
N LYS A 285 36.65 36.27 36.90
CA LYS A 285 36.13 36.72 38.21
C LYS A 285 37.24 37.14 39.18
N ASN A 286 38.27 36.31 39.34
CA ASN A 286 39.17 36.41 40.50
C ASN A 286 40.67 36.51 40.14
N ALA A 287 41.07 36.27 38.89
CA ALA A 287 42.49 36.25 38.49
C ALA A 287 42.67 36.67 37.03
N THR A 288 43.90 36.73 36.52
CA THR A 288 44.15 37.12 35.12
C THR A 288 44.01 35.93 34.17
N ILE A 289 43.42 36.10 32.98
CA ILE A 289 43.44 35.11 31.89
C ILE A 289 44.36 35.63 30.78
N SER A 290 45.30 34.82 30.30
CA SER A 290 46.06 35.09 29.07
C SER A 290 45.48 34.30 27.89
N THR A 291 44.97 35.00 26.88
CA THR A 291 44.28 34.39 25.73
C THR A 291 45.23 33.91 24.64
N GLY A 292 46.46 34.45 24.58
CA GLY A 292 47.39 34.17 23.49
C GLY A 292 47.00 34.73 22.12
N ALA A 293 45.88 35.46 22.01
CA ALA A 293 45.50 36.18 20.80
C ALA A 293 46.42 37.38 20.55
N LEU A 294 46.57 37.80 19.30
CA LEU A 294 47.30 39.02 18.95
C LEU A 294 46.56 40.26 19.52
N GLY A 295 47.31 41.20 20.07
CA GLY A 295 46.77 42.39 20.76
C GLY A 295 46.83 42.30 22.28
N LYS A 296 45.95 43.04 23.00
CA LYS A 296 45.94 43.05 24.48
C LYS A 296 45.32 41.76 25.04
N SER A 297 46.12 40.69 25.04
CA SER A 297 45.73 39.31 25.30
C SER A 297 45.48 38.93 26.76
N THR A 298 45.69 39.84 27.72
CA THR A 298 45.38 39.60 29.14
C THR A 298 44.02 40.15 29.52
N ILE A 299 43.26 39.40 30.32
CA ILE A 299 41.97 39.79 30.89
C ILE A 299 42.14 39.83 32.40
N GLU A 300 42.03 41.01 33.01
CA GLU A 300 42.23 41.15 34.45
C GLU A 300 41.02 40.65 35.24
N ALA A 301 41.22 40.45 36.55
CA ALA A 301 40.13 40.08 37.45
C ALA A 301 39.03 41.15 37.44
N GLY A 302 37.79 40.72 37.19
CA GLY A 302 36.61 41.57 37.04
C GLY A 302 36.34 42.05 35.61
N GLU A 303 37.22 41.76 34.64
CA GLU A 303 37.06 42.20 33.25
C GLU A 303 36.45 41.12 32.34
N SER A 304 35.89 41.59 31.22
CA SER A 304 35.51 40.76 30.08
C SER A 304 36.26 41.20 28.83
N LYS A 305 36.68 40.25 28.00
CA LYS A 305 37.17 40.51 26.64
C LYS A 305 36.74 39.43 25.67
N CYS A 306 36.68 39.78 24.41
CA CYS A 306 36.46 38.83 23.32
C CYS A 306 37.68 38.78 22.40
N ILE A 307 37.90 37.62 21.82
CA ILE A 307 38.82 37.40 20.71
C ILE A 307 38.01 36.90 19.52
N ILE A 308 38.46 37.22 18.31
CA ILE A 308 37.83 36.78 17.07
C ILE A 308 38.91 36.25 16.14
N SER A 309 38.61 35.22 15.37
CA SER A 309 39.51 34.76 14.32
C SER A 309 39.25 35.50 13.01
N ASP A 310 40.30 35.95 12.32
CA ASP A 310 40.24 36.58 11.00
C ASP A 310 40.52 35.60 9.83
N GLY A 311 40.82 34.34 10.15
CA GLY A 311 41.22 33.29 9.21
C GLY A 311 42.72 33.06 9.11
N GLU A 312 43.55 33.92 9.70
CA GLU A 312 45.01 33.78 9.75
C GLU A 312 45.48 33.60 11.20
N GLU A 313 44.95 34.41 12.12
CA GLU A 313 45.22 34.32 13.55
C GLU A 313 43.97 34.65 14.39
N TRP A 314 44.13 34.60 15.72
CA TRP A 314 43.12 35.08 16.67
C TRP A 314 43.55 36.46 17.15
N ILE A 315 42.66 37.44 17.07
CA ILE A 315 42.92 38.83 17.45
C ILE A 315 42.01 39.25 18.61
N THR A 316 42.51 40.15 19.46
CA THR A 316 41.72 40.74 20.56
C THR A 316 40.79 41.83 20.01
N LYS A 317 39.51 41.76 20.36
CA LYS A 317 38.47 42.74 20.02
C LYS A 317 38.39 43.87 21.05
#